data_AF-A0AAN1TV22-F1
#
_entry.id   AF-A0AAN1TV22-F1
#
_cell.length_a   1.000
_cell.length_b   1.000
_cell.length_c   1.000
_cell.angle_alpha   90.00
_cell.angle_beta   90.00
_cell.angle_gamma   90.00
#
_symmetry.space_group_name_H-M   'P 1'
#
loop_
_entity.id
_entity.type
_entity.pdbx_description
1 polymer ?
#
loop_
_entity_poly.entity_id
_entity_poly.type
_entity_poly.pdbx_seq_one_letter_code
_entity_poly.pdbx_strand_id
1 'polypeptide(L)' 'MEWIIGIVVLVIIAGIFKPRRCDICGTGFKKKYFTWKIDGKKQHLCPYCNSKMNRRNSDRKFKDRFG' A
#
# COMPACT_ATOMS: atom_id res chain seq x y z
N MET A 1 27.58 16.05 -17.84
CA MET A 1 27.87 16.15 -16.40
C MET A 1 26.65 16.61 -15.61
N GLU A 2 25.87 17.59 -16.07
CA GLU A 2 24.70 18.09 -15.32
C GLU A 2 23.48 17.13 -15.31
N TRP A 3 23.23 16.42 -16.40
CA TRP A 3 22.13 15.45 -16.49
C TRP A 3 22.32 14.22 -15.58
N ILE A 4 23.56 13.88 -15.24
CA ILE A 4 23.89 12.78 -14.32
C ILE A 4 23.39 13.11 -12.91
N ILE A 5 23.55 14.36 -12.47
CA ILE A 5 23.06 14.83 -11.17
C ILE A 5 21.54 14.73 -11.13
N GLY A 6 20.86 15.12 -12.22
CA GLY A 6 19.41 14.95 -12.37
C GLY A 6 18.96 13.49 -12.25
N ILE A 7 19.64 12.55 -12.92
CA ILE A 7 19.34 11.11 -12.84
C ILE A 7 19.55 10.59 -11.40
N VAL A 8 20.65 10.97 -10.75
CA VAL A 8 20.93 10.55 -9.36
C VAL A 8 19.84 11.03 -8.41
N VAL A 9 19.43 12.29 -8.51
CA VAL A 9 18.35 12.86 -7.67
C VAL A 9 17.03 12.13 -7.91
N LEU A 10 16.67 11.85 -9.17
CA LEU A 10 15.44 11.13 -9.50
C LEU A 10 15.41 9.71 -8.92
N VAL A 11 16.54 8.98 -8.94
CA VAL A 11 16.63 7.62 -8.37
C VAL A 11 16.48 7.67 -6.84
N ILE A 12 17.09 8.65 -6.17
CA ILE A 12 16.98 8.80 -4.72
C ILE A 12 15.53 9.12 -4.32
N ILE A 13 14.87 10.07 -5.00
CA ILE A 13 13.47 10.42 -4.75
C ILE A 13 12.57 9.20 -4.95
N ALA A 14 12.73 8.46 -6.06
CA ALA A 14 11.95 7.25 -6.32
C ALA A 14 12.13 6.18 -5.23
N GLY A 15 13.34 6.05 -4.66
CA GLY A 15 13.63 5.12 -3.57
C GLY A 15 12.93 5.46 -2.25
N ILE A 16 12.74 6.75 -1.96
CA ILE A 16 12.09 7.26 -0.74
C ILE A 16 10.56 7.13 -0.82
N PHE A 17 9.98 7.41 -1.99
CA PHE A 17 8.53 7.35 -2.19
C PHE A 17 7.95 5.92 -2.18
N LYS A 18 8.79 4.90 -2.32
CA LYS A 18 8.33 3.50 -2.24
C LYS A 18 7.93 3.16 -0.80
N PRO A 19 6.66 2.83 -0.53
CA PRO A 19 6.25 2.44 0.81
C PRO A 19 7.00 1.15 1.20
N ARG A 20 7.52 1.12 2.43
CA ARG A 20 8.24 -0.04 2.99
C ARG A 20 7.55 -0.64 4.20
N ARG A 21 6.54 0.03 4.74
CA ARG A 21 5.83 -0.35 5.96
C ARG A 21 4.32 -0.24 5.75
N CYS A 22 3.59 -1.10 6.45
CA CYS A 22 2.14 -1.11 6.47
C CYS A 22 1.62 0.03 7.32
N ASP A 23 0.65 0.79 6.81
CA ASP A 23 0.00 1.88 7.54
C ASP A 23 -0.87 1.38 8.70
N ILE A 24 -1.33 0.13 8.64
CA ILE A 24 -2.21 -0.47 9.65
C ILE A 24 -1.43 -1.12 10.78
N CYS A 25 -0.46 -1.97 10.44
CA CYS A 25 0.24 -2.80 11.42
C CYS A 25 1.72 -2.44 11.61
N GLY A 26 2.23 -1.44 10.89
CA GLY A 26 3.63 -1.01 10.95
C GLY A 26 4.64 -1.99 10.35
N THR A 27 4.24 -3.22 10.02
CA THR A 27 5.13 -4.27 9.54
C THR A 27 5.80 -3.88 8.23
N GLY A 28 7.12 -4.05 8.17
CA GLY A 28 7.89 -3.88 6.95
C GLY A 28 7.55 -4.93 5.89
N PHE A 29 7.45 -4.53 4.63
CA PHE A 29 7.29 -5.45 3.51
C PHE A 29 8.33 -5.16 2.42
N LYS A 30 8.87 -6.21 1.80
CA LYS A 30 10.02 -6.07 0.89
C LYS A 30 9.63 -5.87 -0.58
N LYS A 31 8.51 -6.45 -1.02
CA LYS A 31 8.25 -6.57 -2.47
C LYS A 31 6.83 -6.21 -2.91
N LYS A 32 5.82 -6.62 -2.15
CA LYS A 32 4.41 -6.38 -2.49
C LYS A 32 3.75 -5.51 -1.43
N TYR A 33 3.02 -4.51 -1.91
CA TYR A 33 2.11 -3.70 -1.13
C TYR A 33 0.82 -3.52 -1.89
N PHE A 34 -0.26 -3.32 -1.15
CA PHE A 34 -1.58 -3.08 -1.68
C PHE A 34 -2.06 -1.72 -1.21
N THR A 35 -2.97 -1.13 -1.96
CA THR A 35 -3.50 0.18 -1.59
C THR A 35 -4.98 0.08 -1.32
N TRP A 36 -5.41 0.61 -0.17
CA TRP A 36 -6.81 0.69 0.20
C TRP A 36 -7.19 2.11 0.61
N LYS A 37 -8.42 2.50 0.31
CA LYS A 37 -9.00 3.73 0.85
C LYS A 37 -9.65 3.41 2.19
N ILE A 38 -9.07 3.88 3.28
CA ILE A 38 -9.56 3.70 4.64
C ILE A 38 -9.78 5.11 5.20
N ASP A 39 -10.98 5.40 5.67
CA ASP A 39 -11.32 6.72 6.22
C ASP A 39 -11.02 7.89 5.26
N GLY A 40 -11.31 7.69 3.98
CA GLY A 40 -11.04 8.70 2.95
C GLY A 40 -9.57 8.81 2.51
N LYS A 41 -8.62 8.23 3.26
CA LYS A 41 -7.17 8.30 2.98
C LYS A 41 -6.66 7.05 2.28
N LYS A 42 -5.65 7.24 1.42
CA LYS A 42 -4.99 6.17 0.66
C LYS A 42 -3.89 5.52 1.51
N GLN A 43 -4.14 4.31 2.00
CA GLN A 43 -3.27 3.58 2.90
C GLN A 43 -2.51 2.45 2.19
N HIS A 44 -1.26 2.21 2.59
CA HIS A 44 -0.42 1.14 2.06
C HIS A 44 -0.45 -0.08 3.00
N LEU A 45 -0.93 -1.22 2.50
CA LEU A 45 -1.12 -2.43 3.30
C LEU A 45 -0.11 -3.52 2.90
N CYS A 46 0.39 -4.23 3.91
CA CYS A 46 1.10 -5.48 3.71
C CYS A 46 0.14 -6.59 3.20
N PRO A 47 0.67 -7.69 2.64
CA PRO A 47 -0.16 -8.79 2.15
C PRO A 47 -1.13 -9.37 3.19
N TYR A 48 -0.70 -9.41 4.46
CA TYR A 48 -1.52 -9.90 5.58
C TYR A 48 -2.72 -8.98 5.85
N CYS A 49 -2.50 -7.68 6.05
CA CYS A 49 -3.58 -6.71 6.24
C CYS A 49 -4.50 -6.64 5.03
N ASN A 50 -3.96 -6.73 3.82
CA ASN A 50 -4.74 -6.78 2.59
C ASN A 50 -5.69 -7.99 2.56
N SER A 51 -5.21 -9.17 2.95
CA SER A 51 -6.05 -10.39 3.02
C SER A 51 -7.23 -10.21 3.98
N LYS A 52 -6.99 -9.64 5.17
CA LYS A 52 -8.06 -9.32 6.13
C LYS A 52 -9.07 -8.34 5.55
N MET A 53 -8.59 -7.29 4.86
CA MET A 53 -9.47 -6.31 4.24
C MET A 53 -10.34 -6.91 3.15
N ASN A 54 -9.75 -7.75 2.28
CA ASN A 54 -10.49 -8.50 1.27
C ASN A 54 -11.59 -9.36 1.89
N ARG A 55 -11.26 -10.14 2.94
CA ARG A 55 -12.24 -10.98 3.63
C ARG A 55 -13.40 -10.16 4.19
N ARG A 56 -13.10 -9.02 4.83
CA ARG A 56 -14.14 -8.11 5.36
C ARG A 56 -15.01 -7.55 4.23
N ASN A 57 -14.41 -7.16 3.10
CA ASN A 57 -15.17 -6.63 1.97
C ASN A 57 -16.07 -7.72 1.34
N SER A 58 -15.57 -8.95 1.21
CA SER A 58 -16.37 -10.08 0.73
C SER A 58 -17.52 -10.42 1.67
N ASP A 59 -17.29 -10.45 2.98
CA ASP A 59 -18.35 -10.67 3.98
C ASP A 59 -19.43 -9.59 3.92
N ARG A 60 -19.04 -8.32 3.81
CA ARG A 60 -19.97 -7.20 3.62
C ARG A 60 -20.82 -7.37 2.36
N LYS A 61 -20.20 -7.69 1.23
CA LYS A 61 -20.91 -7.93 -0.03
C LYS A 61 -21.82 -9.14 0.02
N PHE A 62 -21.43 -10.18 0.74
CA PHE A 62 -22.26 -11.36 0.92
C PHE A 62 -23.52 -11.00 1.73
N LYS A 63 -23.36 -10.32 2.87
CA LYS A 63 -24.48 -9.86 3.70
C LYS A 63 -25.39 -8.87 2.97
N ASP A 64 -24.83 -7.95 2.20
CA ASP A 64 -25.60 -6.99 1.40
C ASP A 64 -26.49 -7.67 0.34
N ARG A 65 -26.05 -8.81 -0.19
CA ARG A 65 -26.76 -9.54 -1.25
C ARG A 65 -27.75 -10.59 -0.74
N PHE A 66 -27.47 -11.20 0.41
CA PHE A 66 -28.18 -12.39 0.89
C PHE A 66 -28.70 -12.28 2.33
N GLY A 67 -28.33 -11.22 3.05
CA GLY A 67 -28.75 -10.95 4.42
C GLY A 67 -29.91 -9.97 4.48
#